data_AF-A0A0F2S9R2-F1
#
_entry.id   AF-A0A0F2S9R2-F1
#
_cell.length_a   1.000
_cell.length_b   1.000
_cell.length_c   1.000
_cell.angle_alpha   90.00
_cell.angle_beta   90.00
_cell.angle_gamma   90.00
#
_symmetry.space_group_name_H-M   'P 1'
#
loop_
_entity.id
_entity.type
_entity.pdbx_description
1 polymer ?
#
loop_
_entity_poly.entity_id
_entity_poly.type
_entity_poly.pdbx_seq_one_letter_code
_entity_poly.pdbx_strand_id
1 'polypeptide(L)'
;MGRLEDDIKRFSRIAIDTNAFIYLMERHPKYFTIVRELFNAVEIGKVYAVSSVLLITEVLTKPLKDGNRGLADRYLAFISTFPNLGLREIDQNVALQAAKLRAQYGFKTPDALFIATAIEE
;
A
#
# COMPACT_ATOMS: atom_id res chain seq x y z
N MET A 1 -18.79 10.53 8.24
CA MET A 1 -17.36 10.83 8.47
C MET A 1 -16.99 10.31 9.85
N GLY A 2 -15.81 9.71 10.05
CA GLY A 2 -15.29 9.46 11.41
C GLY A 2 -15.40 8.04 11.95
N ARG A 3 -14.91 7.04 11.22
CA ARG A 3 -14.48 5.78 11.87
C ARG A 3 -13.04 5.48 11.54
N LEU A 4 -12.69 5.52 10.25
CA LEU A 4 -11.32 5.27 9.82
C LEU A 4 -10.34 6.36 10.31
N GLU A 5 -10.67 7.65 10.22
CA GLU A 5 -9.79 8.70 10.75
C GLU A 5 -9.53 8.58 12.25
N ASP A 6 -10.55 8.22 13.03
CA ASP A 6 -10.43 8.09 14.48
C ASP A 6 -9.70 6.81 14.89
N ASP A 7 -9.82 5.76 14.08
CA ASP A 7 -9.05 4.52 14.26
C ASP A 7 -7.58 4.70 13.87
N ILE A 8 -7.28 5.40 12.76
CA ILE A 8 -5.90 5.66 12.30
C ILE A 8 -5.11 6.48 13.32
N LYS A 9 -5.73 7.47 13.98
CA LYS A 9 -5.08 8.29 15.02
C LYS A 9 -4.50 7.47 16.19
N ARG A 10 -4.93 6.22 16.37
CA ARG A 10 -4.44 5.33 17.44
C ARG A 10 -3.11 4.67 17.09
N PHE A 11 -2.70 4.72 15.83
CA PHE A 11 -1.49 4.06 15.33
C PHE A 11 -0.49 5.10 14.85
N SER A 12 0.78 4.95 15.21
CA SER A 12 1.88 5.78 14.70
C SER A 12 2.30 5.38 13.29
N ARG A 13 2.06 4.12 12.91
CA ARG A 13 2.41 3.52 11.63
C ARG A 13 1.30 2.61 11.13
N ILE A 14 1.06 2.62 9.82
CA ILE A 14 0.07 1.76 9.15
C ILE A 14 0.63 1.18 7.86
N ALA A 15 0.24 -0.05 7.54
CA ALA A 15 0.52 -0.65 6.24
C ALA A 15 -0.64 -0.37 5.26
N ILE A 16 -0.33 0.07 4.04
CA ILE A 16 -1.32 0.40 3.01
C ILE A 16 -1.18 -0.53 1.81
N ASP A 17 -2.25 -1.28 1.54
CA ASP A 17 -2.34 -2.21 0.40
C ASP A 17 -2.53 -1.49 -0.93
N THR A 18 -2.16 -2.15 -2.03
CA THR A 18 -2.19 -1.63 -3.39
C THR A 18 -3.55 -1.10 -3.81
N ASN A 19 -4.63 -1.76 -3.37
CA ASN A 19 -5.99 -1.31 -3.68
C ASN A 19 -6.25 0.14 -3.25
N ALA A 20 -5.68 0.59 -2.12
CA ALA A 20 -5.89 1.95 -1.65
C ALA A 20 -5.23 2.99 -2.57
N PHE A 21 -4.05 2.67 -3.13
CA PHE A 21 -3.38 3.51 -4.13
C PHE A 21 -4.19 3.61 -5.42
N ILE A 22 -4.68 2.47 -5.93
CA ILE A 22 -5.53 2.42 -7.11
C ILE A 22 -6.80 3.25 -6.88
N TYR A 23 -7.47 3.07 -5.75
CA TYR A 23 -8.70 3.78 -5.43
C TYR A 23 -8.51 5.29 -5.32
N LEU A 24 -7.35 5.73 -4.82
CA LEU A 24 -7.00 7.14 -4.77
C LEU A 24 -6.73 7.70 -6.17
N MET A 25 -5.81 7.08 -6.91
CA MET A 25 -5.28 7.62 -8.16
C MET A 25 -6.30 7.55 -9.30
N GLU A 26 -7.10 6.50 -9.35
CA GLU A 26 -8.14 6.30 -10.37
C GLU A 26 -9.53 6.77 -9.92
N ARG A 27 -9.63 7.40 -8.75
CA ARG A 27 -10.86 7.97 -8.18
C ARG A 27 -12.00 6.95 -8.12
N HIS A 28 -11.74 5.78 -7.54
CA HIS A 28 -12.71 4.69 -7.45
C HIS A 28 -14.05 5.18 -6.85
N PRO A 29 -15.19 4.93 -7.51
CA PRO A 29 -16.46 5.62 -7.22
C PRO A 29 -16.96 5.44 -5.78
N LYS A 30 -16.67 4.28 -5.18
CA LYS A 30 -17.10 3.95 -3.81
C LYS A 30 -16.09 4.30 -2.73
N TYR A 31 -14.79 4.24 -3.05
CA TYR A 31 -13.72 4.22 -2.04
C TYR A 31 -12.83 5.45 -2.08
N PHE A 32 -12.92 6.29 -3.12
CA PHE A 32 -12.08 7.47 -3.26
C PHE A 32 -12.14 8.39 -2.04
N THR A 33 -13.33 8.68 -1.52
CA THR A 33 -13.49 9.61 -0.39
C THR A 33 -12.73 9.15 0.85
N ILE A 34 -12.85 7.88 1.19
CA ILE A 34 -12.24 7.32 2.42
C ILE A 34 -10.73 7.14 2.27
N VAL A 35 -10.24 6.70 1.10
CA VAL A 35 -8.79 6.60 0.89
C VAL A 35 -8.14 7.99 0.79
N ARG A 36 -8.84 8.98 0.24
CA ARG A 36 -8.35 10.37 0.23
C ARG A 36 -8.15 10.91 1.64
N GLU A 37 -9.06 10.63 2.57
CA GLU A 37 -8.90 11.01 3.99
C GLU A 37 -7.67 10.33 4.61
N LEU A 38 -7.50 9.02 4.36
CA LEU A 38 -6.33 8.25 4.79
C LEU A 38 -5.02 8.85 4.24
N PHE A 39 -4.92 9.06 2.93
CA PHE A 39 -3.70 9.59 2.32
C PHE A 39 -3.44 11.05 2.72
N ASN A 40 -4.47 11.87 2.96
CA ASN A 40 -4.30 13.20 3.53
C ASN A 40 -3.70 13.15 4.95
N ALA A 41 -4.12 12.19 5.79
CA ALA A 41 -3.52 12.01 7.12
C ALA A 41 -2.04 11.61 7.05
N VAL A 42 -1.68 10.77 6.09
CA VAL A 42 -0.28 10.43 5.79
C VAL A 42 0.48 11.66 5.29
N GLU A 43 -0.10 12.40 4.34
CA GLU A 43 0.54 13.55 3.71
C GLU A 43 0.97 14.62 4.73
N ILE A 44 0.08 14.95 5.67
CA ILE A 44 0.37 15.94 6.72
C ILE A 44 1.12 15.37 7.93
N GLY A 45 1.55 14.11 7.87
CA GLY A 45 2.38 13.47 8.90
C GLY A 45 1.64 13.08 10.19
N LYS A 46 0.31 12.93 10.16
CA LYS A 46 -0.44 12.40 11.31
C LYS A 46 -0.15 10.93 11.58
N VAL A 47 0.22 10.19 10.54
CA VAL A 47 0.59 8.77 10.61
C VAL A 47 1.65 8.48 9.56
N TYR A 48 2.59 7.59 9.85
CA TYR A 48 3.54 7.10 8.85
C TYR A 48 2.95 5.89 8.11
N ALA A 49 2.94 5.94 6.78
CA ALA A 49 2.52 4.81 5.97
C ALA A 49 3.71 3.96 5.55
N VAL A 50 3.50 2.66 5.48
CA VAL A 50 4.42 1.72 4.83
C VAL A 50 3.67 0.87 3.81
N SER A 51 4.32 0.52 2.72
CA SER A 51 3.82 -0.48 1.77
C SER A 51 4.96 -1.37 1.31
N SER A 52 4.65 -2.50 0.68
CA SER A 52 5.67 -3.39 0.12
C SER A 52 6.11 -2.91 -1.26
N VAL A 53 7.37 -3.17 -1.64
CA VAL A 53 7.84 -2.99 -3.02
C VAL A 53 7.01 -3.73 -4.08
N LEU A 54 6.24 -4.75 -3.67
CA LEU A 54 5.25 -5.42 -4.54
C LEU A 54 4.24 -4.45 -5.14
N LEU A 55 3.92 -3.36 -4.42
CA LEU A 55 3.04 -2.29 -4.88
C LEU A 55 3.39 -1.84 -6.31
N ILE A 56 4.68 -1.67 -6.60
CA ILE A 56 5.17 -1.24 -7.93
C ILE A 56 4.73 -2.23 -8.99
N THR A 57 4.92 -3.52 -8.76
CA THR A 57 4.54 -4.55 -9.74
C THR A 57 3.04 -4.54 -9.95
N GLU A 58 2.26 -4.44 -8.88
CA GLU A 58 0.80 -4.53 -8.94
C GLU A 58 0.16 -3.31 -9.65
N VAL A 59 0.60 -2.08 -9.34
CA VAL A 59 0.02 -0.87 -9.96
C VAL A 59 0.49 -0.66 -11.40
N LEU A 60 1.69 -1.12 -11.78
CA LEU A 60 2.22 -0.90 -13.13
C LEU A 60 1.80 -1.97 -14.12
N THR A 61 1.48 -3.19 -13.68
CA THR A 61 1.16 -4.31 -14.59
C THR A 61 0.05 -3.96 -15.57
N LYS A 62 -1.07 -3.40 -15.08
CA LYS A 62 -2.24 -3.08 -15.92
C LYS A 62 -1.95 -1.91 -16.88
N PRO A 63 -1.44 -0.75 -16.42
CA PRO A 63 -1.06 0.34 -17.32
C PRO A 63 -0.06 -0.07 -18.41
N LEU A 64 0.97 -0.86 -18.06
CA LEU A 64 1.96 -1.32 -19.03
C LEU A 64 1.35 -2.26 -20.07
N LYS A 65 0.50 -3.20 -19.63
CA LYS A 65 -0.23 -4.11 -20.53
C LYS A 65 -1.14 -3.35 -21.51
N ASP A 66 -1.75 -2.27 -21.05
CA ASP A 66 -2.66 -1.45 -21.86
C ASP A 66 -1.92 -0.38 -22.69
N GLY A 67 -0.59 -0.31 -22.62
CA GLY A 67 0.22 0.71 -23.30
C GLY A 67 0.09 2.12 -22.71
N ASN A 68 -0.56 2.26 -21.55
CA ASN A 68 -0.81 3.53 -20.88
C ASN A 68 0.40 3.95 -20.03
N ARG A 69 1.48 4.37 -20.71
CA ARG A 69 2.70 4.86 -20.07
C ARG A 69 2.45 6.05 -19.15
N GLY A 70 1.54 6.96 -19.53
CA GLY A 70 1.20 8.12 -18.71
C GLY A 70 0.64 7.76 -17.34
N LEU A 71 -0.17 6.70 -17.23
CA LEU A 71 -0.66 6.22 -15.93
C LEU A 71 0.45 5.51 -15.14
N ALA A 72 1.30 4.72 -15.80
CA ALA A 72 2.46 4.08 -15.16
C ALA A 72 3.41 5.12 -14.54
N ASP A 73 3.75 6.17 -15.27
CA ASP A 73 4.63 7.24 -14.81
C ASP A 73 4.02 8.00 -13.63
N ARG A 74 2.70 8.22 -13.64
CA ARG A 74 1.99 8.83 -12.50
C ARG A 74 2.09 7.98 -11.24
N TYR A 75 1.90 6.66 -11.35
CA TYR A 75 2.05 5.75 -10.20
C TYR A 75 3.47 5.81 -9.64
N LEU A 76 4.50 5.75 -10.49
CA LEU A 76 5.90 5.82 -10.06
C LEU A 76 6.23 7.17 -9.40
N ALA A 77 5.79 8.27 -9.99
CA ALA A 77 5.99 9.60 -9.44
C ALA A 77 5.32 9.73 -8.07
N PHE A 78 4.08 9.25 -7.94
CA PHE A 78 3.34 9.26 -6.67
C PHE A 78 4.10 8.47 -5.60
N ILE A 79 4.42 7.20 -5.85
CA ILE A 79 5.07 6.32 -4.86
C ILE A 79 6.45 6.87 -4.44
N SER A 80 7.20 7.45 -5.38
CA SER A 80 8.56 7.94 -5.10
C SER A 80 8.62 9.28 -4.38
N THR A 81 7.54 10.07 -4.40
CA THR A 81 7.55 11.45 -3.89
C THR A 81 6.54 11.70 -2.79
N PHE A 82 5.61 10.78 -2.53
CA PHE A 82 4.59 10.96 -1.50
C PHE A 82 5.23 11.05 -0.11
N PRO A 83 4.96 12.11 0.66
CA PRO A 83 5.59 12.29 1.97
C PRO A 83 5.05 11.27 2.98
N ASN A 84 5.89 10.93 3.97
CA ASN A 84 5.57 10.02 5.08
C ASN A 84 5.10 8.62 4.63
N LEU A 85 5.51 8.19 3.42
CA LEU A 85 5.30 6.86 2.89
C LEU A 85 6.65 6.16 2.72
N GLY A 86 6.84 5.04 3.40
CA GLY A 86 7.96 4.13 3.19
C GLY A 86 7.59 2.98 2.26
N LEU A 87 8.54 2.56 1.43
CA LEU A 87 8.43 1.34 0.63
C LEU A 87 9.42 0.31 1.18
N ARG A 88 8.90 -0.78 1.76
CA ARG A 88 9.70 -1.84 2.38
C ARG A 88 10.05 -2.92 1.36
N GLU A 89 11.36 -3.12 1.19
CA GLU A 89 11.94 -4.22 0.42
C GLU A 89 11.57 -5.59 1.00
N ILE A 90 11.49 -6.60 0.12
CA ILE A 90 11.33 -7.99 0.55
C ILE A 90 12.71 -8.58 0.81
N ASP A 91 13.09 -8.62 2.08
CA ASP A 91 14.30 -9.28 2.55
C ASP A 91 14.01 -10.71 3.07
N GLN A 92 15.05 -11.36 3.61
CA GLN A 92 14.95 -12.71 4.14
C GLN A 92 13.96 -12.82 5.31
N ASN A 93 13.84 -11.80 6.15
CA ASN A 93 12.93 -11.83 7.30
C ASN A 93 11.48 -11.81 6.83
N VAL A 94 11.15 -10.89 5.89
CA VAL A 94 9.84 -10.82 5.26
C VAL A 94 9.50 -12.15 4.56
N ALA A 95 10.45 -12.75 3.82
CA ALA A 95 10.23 -14.01 3.13
C ALA A 95 9.95 -15.18 4.10
N LEU A 96 10.71 -15.28 5.20
CA LEU A 96 10.51 -16.29 6.24
C LEU A 96 9.15 -16.11 6.94
N GLN A 97 8.79 -14.88 7.27
CA GLN A 97 7.52 -14.56 7.90
C GLN A 97 6.33 -14.86 6.98
N ALA A 98 6.45 -14.53 5.68
CA ALA A 98 5.45 -14.89 4.68
C ALA A 98 5.28 -16.41 4.55
N ALA A 99 6.38 -17.18 4.55
CA ALA A 99 6.31 -18.64 4.50
C ALA A 99 5.52 -19.22 5.70
N LYS A 100 5.73 -18.70 6.91
CA LYS A 100 4.95 -19.09 8.11
C LYS A 100 3.47 -18.76 7.95
N LEU A 101 3.14 -17.54 7.51
CA LEU A 101 1.76 -17.11 7.28
C LEU A 101 1.06 -18.01 6.26
N ARG A 102 1.75 -18.39 5.17
CA ARG A 102 1.20 -19.31 4.17
C ARG A 102 0.98 -20.71 4.73
N ALA A 103 1.94 -21.26 5.47
CA ALA A 103 1.82 -22.57 6.07
C ALA A 103 0.65 -22.65 7.07
N GLN A 104 0.43 -21.58 7.84
CA GLN A 104 -0.62 -21.52 8.85
C GLN A 104 -2.01 -21.20 8.28
N TYR A 105 -2.10 -20.27 7.34
CA TYR A 105 -3.38 -19.69 6.90
C TYR A 105 -3.71 -19.92 5.42
N GLY A 106 -2.79 -20.49 4.63
CA GLY A 106 -3.03 -20.78 3.21
C GLY A 106 -3.06 -19.55 2.30
N PHE A 107 -2.54 -18.40 2.73
CA PHE A 107 -2.50 -17.20 1.90
C PHE A 107 -1.73 -17.40 0.59
N LYS A 108 -2.12 -16.64 -0.45
CA LYS A 108 -1.31 -16.55 -1.67
C LYS A 108 -0.01 -15.82 -1.36
N THR A 109 1.02 -16.07 -2.17
CA THR A 109 2.36 -15.49 -1.95
C THR A 109 2.35 -13.96 -1.86
N PRO A 110 1.68 -13.20 -2.76
CA PRO A 110 1.65 -11.74 -2.67
C PRO A 110 1.01 -11.25 -1.37
N ASP A 111 -0.16 -11.78 -1.01
CA ASP A 111 -0.88 -11.42 0.23
C ASP A 111 -0.03 -11.72 1.47
N ALA A 112 0.63 -12.89 1.49
CA ALA A 112 1.49 -13.29 2.61
C ALA A 112 2.73 -12.40 2.73
N LEU A 113 3.33 -12.01 1.60
CA LEU A 113 4.46 -11.07 1.58
C LEU A 113 4.04 -9.69 2.04
N PHE A 114 2.87 -9.20 1.61
CA PHE A 114 2.36 -7.91 2.04
C PHE A 114 2.09 -7.87 3.56
N ILE A 115 1.43 -8.90 4.10
CA ILE A 115 1.18 -9.02 5.55
C ILE A 115 2.51 -9.17 6.31
N ALA A 116 3.45 -9.96 5.79
CA ALA A 116 4.76 -10.10 6.40
C ALA A 116 5.53 -8.77 6.43
N THR A 117 5.50 -8.01 5.34
CA THR A 117 6.04 -6.63 5.30
C THR A 117 5.43 -5.77 6.40
N ALA A 118 4.12 -5.84 6.61
CA ALA A 118 3.45 -5.08 7.66
C ALA A 118 3.83 -5.54 9.09
N ILE A 119 4.22 -6.80 9.28
CA ILE A 119 4.65 -7.33 10.59
C ILE A 119 6.10 -6.96 10.92
N GLU A 120 6.95 -6.83 9.90
CA GLU A 120 8.38 -6.53 10.05
C GLU A 120 8.68 -5.00 10.13
N GLU A 121 7.65 -4.16 10.29
CA GLU A 121 7.69 -2.70 10.36
C GLU A 121 7.00 -2.14 11.61
#